data_AF-A0A1Q5UED2-F1
#
_entry.id   AF-A0A1Q5UED2-F1
#
_cell.length_a   1.000
_cell.length_b   1.000
_cell.length_c   1.000
_cell.angle_alpha   90.00
_cell.angle_beta   90.00
_cell.angle_gamma   90.00
#
_symmetry.space_group_name_H-M   'P 1'
#
loop_
_entity.id
_entity.type
_entity.pdbx_description
1 polymer ?
#
loop_
_entity_poly.entity_id
_entity_poly.type
_entity_poly.pdbx_seq_one_letter_code
_entity_poly.pdbx_strand_id
1 'polypeptide(L)' 'MHNEHYMLKLMGSVRQAIIEDRYPAFLRQFFSNIYSGDKTKYPEWAVGALRGVGMDLLED' A
#
# COMPACT_ATOMS: atom_id res chain seq x y z
N MET A 1 -11.97 -1.84 19.86
CA MET A 1 -11.76 -3.05 19.03
C MET A 1 -12.05 -2.90 17.53
N HIS A 2 -12.10 -1.71 16.92
CA HIS A 2 -12.13 -1.57 15.44
C HIS A 2 -10.73 -1.27 14.88
N ASN A 3 -10.05 -0.26 15.42
CA ASN A 3 -8.69 0.11 15.03
C ASN A 3 -7.66 -1.00 15.30
N GLU A 4 -7.77 -1.70 16.43
CA GLU A 4 -6.82 -2.75 16.81
C GLU A 4 -6.94 -3.97 15.88
N HIS A 5 -8.17 -4.41 15.61
CA HIS A 5 -8.44 -5.52 14.69
C HIS A 5 -8.04 -5.15 13.27
N TYR A 6 -8.31 -3.91 12.84
CA TYR A 6 -7.90 -3.42 11.53
C TYR A 6 -6.38 -3.42 11.39
N MET A 7 -5.65 -2.89 12.37
CA MET A 7 -4.18 -2.81 12.32
C MET A 7 -3.53 -4.19 12.37
N LEU A 8 -4.03 -5.11 13.22
CA LEU A 8 -3.54 -6.49 13.27
C LEU A 8 -3.74 -7.21 11.92
N LYS A 9 -4.94 -7.07 11.32
CA LYS A 9 -5.23 -7.64 10.00
C LYS A 9 -4.37 -7.03 8.90
N LEU A 10 -4.16 -5.72 8.94
CA LEU A 10 -3.32 -5.01 7.98
C LEU A 10 -1.88 -5.51 8.05
N MET A 11 -1.29 -5.54 9.24
CA MET A 11 0.09 -6.00 9.43
C MET A 11 0.28 -7.48 9.06
N GLY A 12 -0.72 -8.33 9.33
CA GLY A 12 -0.71 -9.72 8.86
C GLY A 12 -0.70 -9.83 7.33
N SER A 13 -1.51 -9.02 6.66
CA SER A 13 -1.59 -9.00 5.18
C SER A 13 -0.30 -8.47 4.55
N VAL A 14 0.30 -7.43 5.16
CA VAL A 14 1.61 -6.88 4.76
C VAL A 14 2.69 -7.95 4.86
N ARG A 15 2.78 -8.66 6.00
CA ARG A 15 3.76 -9.73 6.19
C ARG A 15 3.61 -10.83 5.15
N GLN A 16 2.38 -11.24 4.85
CA GLN A 16 2.13 -12.28 3.85
C GLN A 16 2.56 -11.84 2.45
N ALA A 17 2.28 -10.59 2.07
CA ALA A 17 2.67 -10.05 0.77
C ALA A 17 4.20 -9.96 0.60
N ILE A 18 4.94 -9.71 1.69
CA ILE A 18 6.41 -9.75 1.69
C ILE A 18 6.92 -11.17 1.48
N ILE A 19 6.36 -12.15 2.21
CA ILE A 19 6.77 -13.56 2.10
C ILE A 19 6.49 -14.14 0.71
N GLU A 20 5.38 -13.74 0.10
CA GLU A 20 4.96 -14.17 -1.23
C GLU A 20 5.54 -13.31 -2.38
N ASP A 21 6.51 -12.44 -2.07
CA ASP A 21 7.20 -11.57 -3.04
C ASP A 21 6.25 -10.70 -3.90
N ARG A 22 5.10 -10.33 -3.33
CA ARG A 22 4.05 -9.52 -3.99
C ARG A 22 3.74 -8.23 -3.25
N TYR A 23 4.68 -7.74 -2.45
CA TYR A 23 4.52 -6.53 -1.66
C TYR A 23 4.24 -5.27 -2.52
N PRO A 24 4.91 -5.05 -3.68
CA PRO A 24 4.59 -3.89 -4.53
C PRO A 24 3.15 -3.93 -5.06
N ALA A 25 2.66 -5.11 -5.45
CA ALA A 25 1.29 -5.29 -5.91
C ALA A 25 0.28 -5.05 -4.78
N PHE A 26 0.59 -5.52 -3.57
CA PHE A 26 -0.22 -5.24 -2.38
C PHE A 26 -0.34 -3.73 -2.12
N LEU A 27 0.77 -2.99 -2.18
CA LEU A 27 0.75 -1.54 -1.97
C LEU A 27 -0.10 -0.80 -3.00
N ARG A 28 0.03 -1.13 -4.29
CA ARG A 28 -0.80 -0.54 -5.35
C ARG A 28 -2.30 -0.80 -5.10
N GLN A 29 -2.66 -2.03 -4.77
CA GLN A 29 -4.05 -2.37 -4.44
C GLN A 29 -4.53 -1.65 -3.17
N PHE A 30 -3.68 -1.54 -2.15
CA PHE A 30 -4.03 -0.88 -0.90
C PHE A 30 -4.33 0.61 -1.10
N PHE A 31 -3.46 1.33 -1.82
CA PHE A 31 -3.69 2.73 -2.15
C PHE A 31 -4.91 2.90 -3.05
N SER A 32 -5.09 2.03 -4.05
CA SER A 32 -6.30 2.03 -4.89
C SER A 32 -7.57 1.84 -4.06
N ASN A 33 -7.58 0.94 -3.09
CA ASN A 33 -8.74 0.72 -2.22
C ASN A 33 -9.06 1.92 -1.32
N ILE A 34 -8.04 2.61 -0.78
CA ILE A 34 -8.25 3.75 0.13
C ILE A 34 -8.70 5.01 -0.62
N TYR A 35 -8.17 5.24 -1.81
CA TYR A 35 -8.44 6.43 -2.60
C TYR A 35 -9.41 6.17 -3.76
N SER A 36 -10.10 5.03 -3.76
CA SER A 36 -11.06 4.62 -4.81
C SER A 36 -10.46 4.63 -6.23
N GLY A 37 -9.19 4.25 -6.36
CA GLY A 37 -8.46 4.25 -7.64
C GLY A 37 -8.00 5.63 -8.12
N ASP A 38 -8.32 6.70 -7.39
CA ASP A 38 -7.95 8.06 -7.77
C ASP A 38 -6.49 8.37 -7.38
N LYS A 39 -5.58 8.19 -8.34
CA LYS A 39 -4.14 8.47 -8.18
C LYS A 39 -3.86 9.94 -7.82
N THR A 40 -4.75 10.89 -8.12
CA THR A 40 -4.56 12.32 -7.76
C THR A 40 -4.70 12.60 -6.27
N LYS A 41 -5.36 11.69 -5.54
CA LYS A 41 -5.53 11.78 -4.08
C LYS A 41 -4.36 11.16 -3.32
N TYR A 42 -3.38 10.58 -4.01
CA TYR A 42 -2.27 9.91 -3.34
C TYR A 42 -1.36 10.99 -2.74
N PRO A 43 -1.04 10.90 -1.44
CA PRO A 43 -0.21 11.89 -0.80
C PRO A 43 1.19 11.89 -1.40
N GLU A 44 1.67 13.05 -1.84
CA GLU A 44 2.96 13.22 -2.53
C GLU A 44 4.13 12.67 -1.71
N TRP A 45 4.12 12.88 -0.39
CA TRP A 45 5.17 12.37 0.50
C TRP A 45 5.26 10.84 0.48
N ALA A 46 4.13 10.14 0.34
CA ALA A 46 4.10 8.68 0.33
C ALA A 46 4.57 8.14 -1.02
N VAL A 47 4.13 8.75 -2.12
CA VAL A 47 4.60 8.42 -3.47
C VAL A 47 6.10 8.64 -3.58
N GLY A 48 6.61 9.77 -3.08
CA GLY A 48 8.04 10.09 -3.09
C GLY A 48 8.88 9.10 -2.27
N ALA A 49 8.42 8.75 -1.06
CA ALA A 49 9.11 7.77 -0.21
C ALA A 49 9.16 6.37 -0.86
N LEU A 50 8.06 5.92 -1.45
CA LEU A 50 7.99 4.63 -2.12
C LEU A 50 8.84 4.61 -3.40
N ARG A 51 8.83 5.70 -4.18
CA ARG A 51 9.71 5.82 -5.36
C ARG A 51 11.19 5.74 -4.97
N GLY A 52 11.57 6.30 -3.81
CA GLY A 52 12.93 6.22 -3.28
C GLY A 52 13.42 4.79 -3.00
N VAL A 53 12.50 3.84 -2.76
CA VAL A 53 12.82 2.42 -2.58
C VAL A 53 12.52 1.58 -3.83
N GLY A 54 12.34 2.22 -4.99
CA GLY A 54 12.09 1.55 -6.26
C GLY A 54 10.64 1.09 -6.47
N MET A 55 9.69 1.65 -5.72
CA MET A 55 8.26 1.34 -5.87
C MET A 55 7.50 2.56 -6.37
N ASP A 56 7.10 2.55 -7.64
CA ASP A 56 6.19 3.58 -8.15
C ASP A 56 4.73 3.13 -8.02
N LEU A 57 3.91 3.99 -7.42
CA LEU A 57 2.46 3.80 -7.28
C LEU A 57 1.68 4.33 -8.49
N LEU A 58 2.30 5.17 -9.31
CA LEU A 58 1.70 5.81 -10.46
C LEU A 58 1.96 5.04 -11.76
N GLU A 59 2.97 4.18 -11.79
CA GLU A 59 3.23 3.24 -12.90
C GLU A 59 2.08 2.23 -13.06
N ASP A 60 1.88 1.76 -14.30
CA ASP A 60 0.85 0.78 -14.70
C ASP A 60 1.38 -0.65 -14.59
#